data_AF-A0A947C554-F1
#
_entry.id   AF-A0A947C554-F1
#
_cell.length_a   1.000
_cell.length_b   1.000
_cell.length_c   1.000
_cell.angle_alpha   90.00
_cell.angle_beta   90.00
_cell.angle_gamma   90.00
#
_symmetry.space_group_name_H-M   'P 1'
#
loop_
_entity.id
_entity.type
_entity.pdbx_description
1 polymer ?
#
loop_
_entity_poly.entity_id
_entity_poly.type
_entity_poly.pdbx_seq_one_letter_code
_entity_poly.pdbx_strand_id
1 'polypeptide(L)'
;VGLRDFLVELAQVKIGAEVLDHVPANARLAVVETLAAKDATNLEKLLKSAGVIANERRRLIMLCDLYGDRSVLSDARRGLRNSAARRALDELERVVERLESAGLGDRVAIDLSDLRRHSYYTGVSMTLLAAGPGEPLGMGGRYDDLLRRYDAPAPATGFAFEVDNVLWALSEAGVSLGGKLPLRAVVAGGSDARRRRTAELWRGRSARVAVIPSKSIEEAKRYAKAWDYDLLIWHQGSGARLTRLSDGRSRTLKGEPGDELFAKLISWARVGDET
;
A
#
# COMPACT_ATOMS: atom_id res chain seq x y z
N VAL A 1 7.01 -2.43 -5.73
CA VAL A 1 5.83 -2.69 -6.60
C VAL A 1 5.73 -1.78 -7.83
N GLY A 2 6.58 -0.75 -7.99
CA GLY A 2 6.54 0.15 -9.16
C GLY A 2 5.92 1.52 -8.88
N LEU A 3 5.27 1.68 -7.72
CA LEU A 3 4.81 2.97 -7.22
C LEU A 3 6.02 3.87 -6.93
N ARG A 4 6.05 5.06 -7.55
CA ARG A 4 7.13 6.03 -7.40
C ARG A 4 6.75 7.24 -6.58
N ASP A 5 5.49 7.64 -6.54
CA ASP A 5 5.05 8.83 -5.81
C ASP A 5 4.32 8.42 -4.54
N PHE A 6 4.97 8.66 -3.40
CA PHE A 6 4.44 8.36 -2.08
C PHE A 6 5.12 9.27 -1.04
N LEU A 7 4.44 9.45 0.09
CA LEU A 7 4.91 10.18 1.26
C LEU A 7 5.12 9.21 2.43
N VAL A 8 6.21 9.42 3.16
CA VAL A 8 6.52 8.79 4.45
C VAL A 8 6.29 9.86 5.52
N GLU A 9 5.13 9.83 6.14
CA GLU A 9 4.84 10.67 7.30
C GLU A 9 5.38 10.00 8.56
N LEU A 10 6.17 10.73 9.34
CA LEU A 10 6.74 10.28 10.60
C LEU A 10 6.10 11.02 11.78
N ALA A 11 5.87 10.29 12.86
CA ALA A 11 5.43 10.85 14.13
C ALA A 11 6.26 10.28 15.28
N GLN A 12 6.07 10.84 16.48
CA GLN A 12 6.80 10.42 17.68
C GLN A 12 5.86 10.34 18.88
N VAL A 13 5.51 9.11 19.26
CA VAL A 13 4.48 8.83 20.28
C VAL A 13 4.88 9.34 21.66
N LYS A 14 6.19 9.38 21.97
CA LYS A 14 6.69 9.91 23.25
C LYS A 14 6.36 11.38 23.47
N ILE A 15 6.20 12.18 22.40
CA ILE A 15 5.81 13.60 22.50
C ILE A 15 4.34 13.71 22.90
N GLY A 16 3.48 12.91 22.25
CA GLY A 16 2.06 12.85 22.57
C GLY A 16 1.77 12.41 23.99
N ALA A 17 2.44 11.35 24.45
CA ALA A 17 2.30 10.84 25.81
C ALA A 17 2.61 11.94 26.85
N GLU A 18 3.69 12.69 26.65
CA GLU A 18 4.11 13.74 27.58
C GLU A 18 3.10 14.90 27.65
N VAL A 19 2.61 15.40 26.51
CA VAL A 19 1.64 16.51 26.54
C VAL A 19 0.27 16.09 27.07
N LEU A 20 -0.11 14.82 26.88
CA LEU A 20 -1.40 14.28 27.35
C LEU A 20 -1.39 13.93 28.84
N ASP A 21 -0.23 13.83 29.49
CA ASP A 21 -0.14 13.65 30.94
C ASP A 21 -0.77 14.82 31.71
N HIS A 22 -0.82 16.01 31.10
CA HIS A 22 -1.46 17.20 31.66
C HIS A 22 -2.96 17.31 31.35
N VAL A 23 -3.53 16.35 30.60
CA VAL A 23 -4.94 16.32 30.22
C VAL A 23 -5.68 15.27 31.07
N PRO A 24 -6.79 15.65 31.74
CA PRO A 24 -7.63 14.70 32.48
C PRO A 24 -8.10 13.54 31.62
N ALA A 25 -8.11 12.32 32.19
CA ALA A 25 -8.39 11.08 31.45
C ALA A 25 -9.72 11.11 30.68
N ASN A 26 -10.76 11.73 31.26
CA ASN A 26 -12.09 11.87 30.63
C ASN A 26 -12.10 12.83 29.42
N ALA A 27 -11.10 13.71 29.27
CA ALA A 27 -10.99 14.65 28.17
C ALA A 27 -9.98 14.20 27.09
N ARG A 28 -9.12 13.21 27.38
CA ARG A 28 -8.00 12.81 26.49
C ARG A 28 -8.45 12.41 25.10
N LEU A 29 -9.50 11.59 24.98
CA LEU A 29 -9.96 11.13 23.67
C LEU A 29 -10.39 12.31 22.78
N ALA A 30 -11.26 13.17 23.30
CA ALA A 30 -11.72 14.35 22.57
C ALA A 30 -10.57 15.31 22.23
N VAL A 31 -9.57 15.45 23.11
CA VAL A 31 -8.36 16.25 22.84
C VAL A 31 -7.56 15.66 21.68
N VAL A 32 -7.32 14.35 21.69
CA VAL A 32 -6.60 13.65 20.63
C VAL A 32 -7.32 13.76 19.29
N GLU A 33 -8.64 13.60 19.27
CA GLU A 33 -9.46 13.74 18.06
C GLU A 33 -9.43 15.17 17.51
N THR A 34 -9.57 16.17 18.39
CA THR A 34 -9.55 17.59 17.99
C THR A 34 -8.17 18.01 17.49
N LEU A 35 -7.10 17.50 18.10
CA LEU A 35 -5.72 17.74 17.68
C LEU A 35 -5.44 17.08 16.31
N ALA A 36 -5.91 15.85 16.09
CA ALA A 36 -5.78 15.19 14.80
C ALA A 36 -6.56 15.91 13.68
N ALA A 37 -7.66 16.58 14.02
CA ALA A 37 -8.41 17.45 13.12
C ALA A 37 -7.75 18.84 12.91
N LYS A 38 -6.64 19.12 13.60
CA LYS A 38 -5.92 20.41 13.59
C LYS A 38 -6.82 21.60 13.98
N ASP A 39 -7.83 21.37 14.81
CA ASP A 39 -8.80 22.38 15.23
C ASP A 39 -8.35 23.08 16.51
N ALA A 40 -7.43 24.04 16.35
CA ALA A 40 -6.87 24.82 17.46
C ALA A 40 -7.95 25.55 18.29
N THR A 41 -9.03 26.01 17.65
CA THR A 41 -10.08 26.80 18.33
C THR A 41 -10.91 25.94 19.27
N ASN A 42 -11.38 24.78 18.81
CA ASN A 42 -12.14 23.88 19.66
C ASN A 42 -11.24 23.17 20.67
N LEU A 43 -9.97 22.91 20.32
CA LEU A 43 -8.98 22.38 21.24
C LEU A 43 -8.78 23.31 22.44
N GLU A 44 -8.65 24.62 22.22
CA GLU A 44 -8.52 25.59 23.31
C GLU A 44 -9.72 25.56 24.26
N LYS A 45 -10.95 25.57 23.70
CA LYS A 45 -12.19 25.51 24.48
C LYS A 45 -12.25 24.24 25.33
N LEU A 46 -11.95 23.09 24.71
CA LEU A 46 -11.97 21.79 25.37
C LEU A 46 -10.97 21.73 26.53
N LEU A 47 -9.73 22.15 26.28
CA LEU A 47 -8.68 22.15 27.30
C LEU A 47 -8.98 23.12 28.45
N LYS A 48 -9.58 24.29 28.16
CA LYS A 48 -10.01 25.24 29.20
C LYS A 48 -11.12 24.66 30.07
N SER A 49 -12.12 24.03 29.46
CA SER A 49 -13.22 23.36 30.18
C SER A 49 -12.74 22.16 31.00
N ALA A 50 -11.70 21.46 30.53
CA ALA A 50 -11.05 20.38 31.27
C ALA A 50 -10.11 20.87 32.39
N GLY A 51 -9.96 22.17 32.60
CA GLY A 51 -9.11 22.71 33.67
C GLY A 51 -7.60 22.60 33.40
N VAL A 52 -7.19 22.31 32.17
CA VAL A 52 -5.76 22.27 31.79
C VAL A 52 -5.16 23.66 31.92
N ILE A 53 -4.01 23.80 32.58
CA ILE A 53 -3.39 25.11 32.85
C ILE A 53 -2.95 25.82 31.56
N ALA A 54 -2.94 27.15 31.57
CA ALA A 54 -2.70 27.95 30.37
C ALA A 54 -1.40 27.61 29.62
N ASN A 55 -0.33 27.26 30.35
CA ASN A 55 0.93 26.88 29.73
C ASN A 55 0.83 25.59 28.92
N GLU A 56 0.19 24.55 29.47
CA GLU A 56 0.01 23.27 28.79
C GLU A 56 -1.00 23.37 27.64
N ARG A 57 -2.02 24.23 27.78
CA ARG A 57 -2.92 24.54 26.65
C ARG A 57 -2.17 25.11 25.47
N ARG A 58 -1.28 26.10 25.68
CA ARG A 58 -0.47 26.67 24.59
C ARG A 58 0.41 25.63 23.91
N ARG A 59 1.01 24.70 24.67
CA ARG A 59 1.82 23.61 24.10
C ARG A 59 0.99 22.66 23.25
N LEU A 60 -0.17 22.24 23.74
CA LEU A 60 -1.09 21.37 23.01
C LEU A 60 -1.63 22.03 21.74
N ILE A 61 -1.99 23.31 21.81
CA ILE A 61 -2.46 24.09 20.64
C ILE A 61 -1.34 24.24 19.61
N MET A 62 -0.11 24.51 20.04
CA MET A 62 1.04 24.61 19.13
C MET A 62 1.27 23.30 18.34
N LEU A 63 0.95 22.13 18.90
CA LEU A 63 1.08 20.87 18.16
C LEU A 63 0.23 20.85 16.88
N CYS A 64 -0.89 21.58 16.82
CA CYS A 64 -1.71 21.70 15.60
C CYS A 64 -0.91 22.22 14.41
N ASP A 65 0.15 22.99 14.64
CA ASP A 65 0.98 23.61 13.60
C ASP A 65 2.29 22.83 13.34
N LEU A 66 2.56 21.77 14.11
CA LEU A 66 3.79 20.97 13.99
C LEU A 66 3.61 19.81 13.01
N TYR A 67 3.31 20.16 11.76
CA TYR A 67 3.23 19.22 10.64
C TYR A 67 3.85 19.82 9.37
N GLY A 68 4.48 19.00 8.54
CA GLY A 68 5.16 19.47 7.33
C GLY A 68 6.51 18.79 7.12
N ASP A 69 7.48 19.55 6.60
CA ASP A 69 8.82 19.04 6.31
C ASP A 69 9.73 19.01 7.56
N ARG A 70 11.04 18.85 7.35
CA ARG A 70 12.04 18.83 8.42
C ARG A 70 12.03 20.09 9.29
N SER A 71 11.56 21.24 8.80
CA SER A 71 11.50 22.50 9.55
C SER A 71 10.69 22.37 10.85
N VAL A 72 9.71 21.46 10.89
CA VAL A 72 8.93 21.09 12.08
C VAL A 72 9.81 20.69 13.26
N LEU A 73 10.96 20.03 13.05
CA LEU A 73 11.86 19.62 14.12
C LEU A 73 12.49 20.82 14.85
N SER A 74 12.78 21.90 14.13
CA SER A 74 13.30 23.14 14.72
C SER A 74 12.22 23.85 15.52
N ASP A 75 11.01 23.94 14.95
CA ASP A 75 9.86 24.58 15.56
C ASP A 75 9.43 23.87 16.84
N ALA A 76 9.37 22.54 16.79
CA ALA A 76 9.10 21.69 17.94
C ALA A 76 10.12 21.90 19.06
N ARG A 77 11.42 22.06 18.75
CA ARG A 77 12.47 22.32 19.76
C ARG A 77 12.33 23.68 20.46
N ARG A 78 11.75 24.68 19.79
CA ARG A 78 11.49 26.00 20.41
C ARG A 78 10.36 25.93 21.44
N GLY A 79 9.32 25.15 21.12
CA GLY A 79 8.13 24.99 21.94
C GLY A 79 8.22 23.93 23.04
N LEU A 80 8.85 22.79 22.75
CA LEU A 80 8.98 21.64 23.65
C LEU A 80 10.34 21.68 24.35
N ARG A 81 10.33 22.14 25.61
CA ARG A 81 11.57 22.44 26.36
C ARG A 81 11.97 21.37 27.37
N ASN A 82 11.11 20.40 27.67
CA ASN A 82 11.45 19.33 28.62
C ASN A 82 12.46 18.35 28.00
N SER A 83 13.20 17.64 28.86
CA SER A 83 14.29 16.75 28.39
C SER A 83 13.78 15.49 27.68
N ALA A 84 12.57 15.03 28.00
CA ALA A 84 11.98 13.83 27.39
C ALA A 84 11.58 14.08 25.92
N ALA A 85 10.88 15.18 25.67
CA ALA A 85 10.51 15.64 24.33
C ALA A 85 11.75 15.93 23.48
N ARG A 86 12.81 16.53 24.05
CA ARG A 86 14.08 16.72 23.34
C ARG A 86 14.70 15.40 22.88
N ARG A 87 14.79 14.40 23.78
CA ARG A 87 15.27 13.06 23.40
C ARG A 87 14.40 12.41 22.32
N ALA A 88 13.09 12.57 22.41
CA ALA A 88 12.14 12.05 21.43
C ALA A 88 12.30 12.71 20.05
N LEU A 89 12.55 14.02 20.01
CA LEU A 89 12.87 14.77 18.80
C LEU A 89 14.22 14.37 18.21
N ASP A 90 15.23 14.11 19.05
CA ASP A 90 16.55 13.64 18.59
C ASP A 90 16.46 12.22 17.99
N GLU A 91 15.63 11.33 18.58
CA GLU A 91 15.33 10.02 18.00
C GLU A 91 14.67 10.16 16.62
N LEU A 92 13.68 11.05 16.49
CA LEU A 92 12.98 11.31 15.24
C LEU A 92 13.92 11.89 14.18
N GLU A 93 14.74 12.87 14.53
CA GLU A 93 15.71 13.49 13.63
C GLU A 93 16.70 12.48 13.06
N ARG A 94 17.22 11.56 13.87
CA ARG A 94 18.10 10.48 13.38
C ARG A 94 17.42 9.56 12.37
N VAL A 95 16.09 9.38 12.45
CA VAL A 95 15.33 8.60 11.47
C VAL A 95 15.20 9.40 10.17
N VAL A 96 14.87 10.69 10.27
CA VAL A 96 14.80 11.60 9.11
C VAL A 96 16.13 11.62 8.35
N GLU A 97 17.25 11.81 9.04
CA GLU A 97 18.59 11.83 8.44
C GLU A 97 18.94 10.52 7.70
N ARG A 98 18.49 9.37 8.23
CA ARG A 98 18.68 8.07 7.58
C ARG A 98 17.84 7.93 6.31
N LEU A 99 16.62 8.44 6.31
CA LEU A 99 15.76 8.44 5.12
C LEU A 99 16.30 9.38 4.04
N GLU A 100 16.77 10.56 4.43
CA GLU A 100 17.45 11.50 3.53
C GLU A 100 18.69 10.88 2.90
N SER A 101 19.55 10.24 3.71
CA SER A 101 20.74 9.54 3.24
C SER A 101 20.41 8.38 2.29
N ALA A 102 19.19 7.83 2.38
CA ALA A 102 18.68 6.81 1.47
C ALA A 102 18.00 7.39 0.21
N GLY A 103 18.04 8.71 0.00
CA GLY A 103 17.44 9.39 -1.15
C GLY A 103 15.92 9.58 -1.04
N LEU A 104 15.36 9.52 0.17
CA LEU A 104 13.93 9.67 0.42
C LEU A 104 13.56 11.02 1.07
N GLY A 105 14.50 11.95 1.21
CA GLY A 105 14.31 13.22 1.93
C GLY A 105 13.07 14.01 1.47
N ASP A 106 12.91 14.18 0.17
CA ASP A 106 11.77 14.90 -0.45
C ASP A 106 10.42 14.19 -0.29
N ARG A 107 10.42 12.99 0.32
CA ARG A 107 9.24 12.16 0.59
C ARG A 107 8.96 12.05 2.07
N VAL A 108 9.74 12.71 2.93
CA VAL A 108 9.53 12.67 4.38
C VAL A 108 8.66 13.86 4.78
N ALA A 109 7.57 13.58 5.45
CA ALA A 109 6.83 14.55 6.24
C ALA A 109 6.90 14.16 7.72
N ILE A 110 6.68 15.12 8.58
CA ILE A 110 6.58 14.97 10.02
C ILE A 110 5.20 15.48 10.43
N ASP A 111 4.48 14.72 11.25
CA ASP A 111 3.24 15.18 11.90
C ASP A 111 3.32 14.85 13.40
N LEU A 112 3.49 15.88 14.23
CA LEU A 112 3.51 15.76 15.69
C LEU A 112 2.13 15.98 16.32
N SER A 113 1.11 16.29 15.51
CA SER A 113 -0.28 16.45 15.92
C SER A 113 -1.03 15.12 15.96
N ASP A 114 -0.62 14.11 15.18
CA ASP A 114 -1.32 12.81 15.16
C ASP A 114 -1.01 11.97 16.41
N LEU A 115 -1.80 12.22 17.46
CA LEU A 115 -1.72 11.48 18.71
C LEU A 115 -2.67 10.27 18.75
N ARG A 116 -3.29 9.86 17.65
CA ARG A 116 -4.20 8.69 17.68
C ARG A 116 -3.45 7.37 17.81
N ARG A 117 -2.15 7.37 17.54
CA ARG A 117 -1.32 6.17 17.34
C ARG A 117 -0.64 5.62 18.61
N HIS A 118 -1.25 5.82 19.78
CA HIS A 118 -0.66 5.51 21.09
C HIS A 118 -0.91 4.09 21.62
N SER A 119 -1.68 3.25 20.91
CA SER A 119 -2.21 2.02 21.52
C SER A 119 -1.16 0.90 21.72
N TYR A 120 -0.05 0.91 20.97
CA TYR A 120 1.06 -0.03 21.17
C TYR A 120 2.45 0.45 20.72
N TYR A 121 2.55 1.57 20.02
CA TYR A 121 3.85 2.14 19.65
C TYR A 121 4.49 2.84 20.85
N THR A 122 5.82 2.80 20.90
CA THR A 122 6.67 3.23 22.02
C THR A 122 7.73 4.26 21.59
N GLY A 123 7.72 4.68 20.32
CA GLY A 123 8.70 5.59 19.75
C GLY A 123 8.24 6.16 18.41
N VAL A 124 9.17 6.29 17.46
CA VAL A 124 8.87 6.75 16.10
C VAL A 124 7.87 5.81 15.43
N SER A 125 6.84 6.39 14.83
CA SER A 125 5.86 5.71 13.98
C SER A 125 5.92 6.29 12.56
N MET A 126 5.43 5.52 11.60
CA MET A 126 5.36 5.93 10.21
C MET A 126 4.00 5.59 9.59
N THR A 127 3.59 6.44 8.65
CA THR A 127 2.44 6.26 7.77
C THR A 127 2.92 6.42 6.34
N LEU A 128 2.53 5.49 5.47
CA LEU A 128 2.80 5.58 4.04
C LEU A 128 1.55 6.05 3.33
N LEU A 129 1.65 7.11 2.55
CA LEU A 129 0.54 7.75 1.85
C LEU A 129 0.84 7.88 0.37
N ALA A 130 -0.18 7.78 -0.48
CA ALA A 130 -0.09 8.08 -1.90
C ALA A 130 -1.47 8.53 -2.44
N ALA A 131 -1.48 9.08 -3.65
CA ALA A 131 -2.72 9.42 -4.34
C ALA A 131 -3.57 8.16 -4.63
N GLY A 132 -4.89 8.35 -4.67
CA GLY A 132 -5.87 7.29 -4.96
C GLY A 132 -6.71 6.91 -3.75
N PRO A 133 -6.19 6.11 -2.79
CA PRO A 133 -7.01 5.51 -1.73
C PRO A 133 -7.68 6.47 -0.75
N GLY A 134 -7.13 7.67 -0.53
CA GLY A 134 -7.57 8.57 0.55
C GLY A 134 -7.24 8.06 1.97
N GLU A 135 -6.59 6.91 2.08
CA GLU A 135 -6.18 6.24 3.31
C GLU A 135 -4.70 5.79 3.22
N PRO A 136 -4.05 5.45 4.35
CA PRO A 136 -2.69 4.93 4.35
C PRO A 136 -2.52 3.67 3.51
N LEU A 137 -1.42 3.61 2.74
CA LEU A 137 -0.93 2.38 2.10
C LEU A 137 -0.41 1.38 3.11
N GLY A 138 0.07 1.88 4.25
CA GLY A 138 0.71 1.07 5.27
C GLY A 138 1.10 1.92 6.46
N MET A 139 1.28 1.25 7.59
CA MET A 139 1.63 1.87 8.87
C MET A 139 2.64 1.01 9.60
N GLY A 140 3.47 1.66 10.42
CA GLY A 140 4.49 0.97 11.19
C GLY A 140 5.05 1.83 12.31
N GLY A 141 6.04 1.29 13.02
CA GLY A 141 6.73 2.01 14.07
C GLY A 141 7.50 1.12 15.01
N ARG A 142 7.98 1.71 16.11
CA ARG A 142 8.67 1.02 17.21
C ARG A 142 7.69 0.61 18.30
N TYR A 143 7.75 -0.62 18.80
CA TYR A 143 6.82 -1.20 19.78
C TYR A 143 7.54 -2.14 20.77
N ASP A 144 8.42 -1.56 21.59
CA ASP A 144 9.31 -2.30 22.49
C ASP A 144 8.57 -3.05 23.63
N ASP A 145 7.33 -2.67 23.93
CA ASP A 145 6.53 -3.28 25.00
C ASP A 145 5.66 -4.46 24.52
N LEU A 146 5.56 -4.71 23.21
CA LEU A 146 4.67 -5.74 22.68
C LEU A 146 5.10 -7.14 23.13
N LEU A 147 6.39 -7.46 22.97
CA LEU A 147 6.91 -8.79 23.30
C LEU A 147 6.98 -9.04 24.81
N ARG A 148 6.94 -7.99 25.63
CA ARG A 148 6.82 -8.12 27.09
C ARG A 148 5.55 -8.87 27.50
N ARG A 149 4.46 -8.75 26.73
CA ARG A 149 3.20 -9.46 26.98
C ARG A 149 3.29 -10.98 26.75
N TYR A 150 4.38 -11.43 26.13
CA TYR A 150 4.68 -12.83 25.82
C TYR A 150 5.93 -13.33 26.56
N ASP A 151 6.28 -12.69 27.68
CA ASP A 151 7.44 -13.03 28.53
C ASP A 151 8.80 -13.03 27.78
N ALA A 152 8.89 -12.28 26.67
CA ALA A 152 10.08 -12.18 25.84
C ALA A 152 10.45 -10.71 25.55
N PRO A 153 10.73 -9.88 26.57
CA PRO A 153 10.96 -8.45 26.39
C PRO A 153 12.15 -8.19 25.45
N ALA A 154 11.86 -7.57 24.30
CA ALA A 154 12.87 -7.15 23.34
C ALA A 154 12.37 -5.93 22.56
N PRO A 155 13.27 -4.99 22.20
CA PRO A 155 12.93 -3.88 21.32
C PRO A 155 12.46 -4.40 19.96
N ALA A 156 11.44 -3.76 19.39
CA ALA A 156 10.83 -4.22 18.14
C ALA A 156 10.41 -3.05 17.25
N THR A 157 10.53 -3.25 15.94
CA THR A 157 10.02 -2.33 14.94
C THR A 157 9.55 -3.11 13.72
N GLY A 158 8.56 -2.58 13.02
CA GLY A 158 7.97 -3.23 11.87
C GLY A 158 6.86 -2.37 11.27
N PHE A 159 6.34 -2.83 10.14
CA PHE A 159 5.27 -2.18 9.42
C PHE A 159 4.48 -3.20 8.61
N ALA A 160 3.26 -2.82 8.24
CA ALA A 160 2.38 -3.59 7.38
C ALA A 160 1.87 -2.70 6.24
N PHE A 161 1.45 -3.34 5.15
CA PHE A 161 0.81 -2.70 4.02
C PHE A 161 -0.63 -3.20 3.89
N GLU A 162 -1.52 -2.29 3.54
CA GLU A 162 -2.86 -2.60 3.04
C GLU A 162 -2.74 -2.87 1.54
N VAL A 163 -2.79 -4.16 1.16
CA VAL A 163 -2.53 -4.59 -0.22
C VAL A 163 -3.51 -3.94 -1.20
N ASP A 164 -4.78 -3.80 -0.82
CA ASP A 164 -5.81 -3.17 -1.65
C ASP A 164 -5.52 -1.68 -1.89
N ASN A 165 -5.09 -0.95 -0.87
CA ASN A 165 -4.69 0.46 -1.00
C ASN A 165 -3.44 0.61 -1.89
N VAL A 166 -2.48 -0.30 -1.77
CA VAL A 166 -1.31 -0.34 -2.66
C VAL A 166 -1.72 -0.62 -4.11
N LEU A 167 -2.64 -1.56 -4.35
CA LEU A 167 -3.14 -1.87 -5.69
C LEU A 167 -3.90 -0.69 -6.30
N TRP A 168 -4.72 0.01 -5.52
CA TRP A 168 -5.41 1.22 -5.99
C TRP A 168 -4.41 2.33 -6.30
N ALA A 169 -3.45 2.62 -5.43
CA ALA A 169 -2.42 3.64 -5.70
C ALA A 169 -1.59 3.31 -6.96
N LEU A 170 -1.29 2.03 -7.21
CA LEU A 170 -0.64 1.60 -8.46
C LEU A 170 -1.53 1.85 -9.68
N SER A 171 -2.83 1.57 -9.59
CA SER A 171 -3.78 1.84 -10.65
C SER A 171 -3.89 3.34 -10.95
N GLU A 172 -3.97 4.17 -9.91
CA GLU A 172 -4.00 5.63 -10.02
C GLU A 172 -2.73 6.17 -10.69
N ALA A 173 -1.56 5.62 -10.33
CA ALA A 173 -0.28 5.94 -10.94
C ALA A 173 -0.09 5.36 -12.37
N GLY A 174 -1.11 4.71 -12.94
CA GLY A 174 -1.03 4.07 -14.27
C GLY A 174 -0.05 2.89 -14.33
N VAL A 175 0.33 2.32 -13.18
CA VAL A 175 1.27 1.21 -13.11
C VAL A 175 0.53 -0.10 -13.37
N SER A 176 0.69 -0.64 -14.58
CA SER A 176 0.17 -1.98 -14.89
C SER A 176 1.08 -3.07 -14.35
N LEU A 177 0.50 -3.97 -13.55
CA LEU A 177 1.15 -5.22 -13.14
C LEU A 177 1.11 -6.29 -14.26
N GLY A 178 0.29 -6.07 -15.30
CA GLY A 178 -0.01 -7.03 -16.37
C GLY A 178 1.17 -7.43 -17.27
N GLY A 179 2.32 -6.77 -17.16
CA GLY A 179 3.51 -7.12 -17.94
C GLY A 179 4.41 -8.20 -17.31
N LYS A 180 4.32 -8.44 -16.00
CA LYS A 180 5.32 -9.26 -15.26
C LYS A 180 4.86 -10.68 -14.91
N LEU A 181 3.57 -10.96 -15.03
CA LEU A 181 3.04 -12.29 -14.73
C LEU A 181 3.07 -13.17 -15.99
N PRO A 182 3.19 -14.51 -15.87
CA PRO A 182 2.96 -15.46 -16.95
C PRO A 182 1.62 -15.27 -17.67
N LEU A 183 1.55 -15.52 -18.99
CA LEU A 183 0.29 -15.47 -19.74
C LEU A 183 -0.67 -16.52 -19.18
N ARG A 184 -1.90 -16.14 -18.86
CA ARG A 184 -2.96 -17.04 -18.40
C ARG A 184 -3.82 -17.41 -19.59
N ALA A 185 -3.78 -18.68 -19.99
CA ALA A 185 -4.61 -19.19 -21.09
C ALA A 185 -5.54 -20.32 -20.63
N VAL A 186 -6.72 -20.39 -21.24
CA VAL A 186 -7.62 -21.55 -21.18
C VAL A 186 -7.61 -22.24 -22.54
N VAL A 187 -7.50 -23.56 -22.56
CA VAL A 187 -7.62 -24.40 -23.75
C VAL A 187 -8.91 -25.21 -23.67
N ALA A 188 -9.75 -25.10 -24.71
CA ALA A 188 -11.03 -25.78 -24.83
C ALA A 188 -11.31 -26.22 -26.28
N GLY A 189 -12.38 -26.97 -26.51
CA GLY A 189 -12.73 -27.52 -27.83
C GLY A 189 -11.82 -28.66 -28.30
N GLY A 190 -12.15 -29.30 -29.41
CA GLY A 190 -11.38 -30.42 -29.97
C GLY A 190 -11.26 -31.64 -29.05
N SER A 191 -10.38 -32.58 -29.40
CA SER A 191 -10.14 -33.80 -28.62
C SER A 191 -9.35 -33.52 -27.34
N ASP A 192 -9.47 -34.41 -26.35
CA ASP A 192 -8.76 -34.26 -25.07
C ASP A 192 -7.24 -34.31 -25.24
N ALA A 193 -6.74 -35.23 -26.06
CA ALA A 193 -5.31 -35.34 -26.39
C ALA A 193 -4.75 -34.03 -26.98
N ARG A 194 -5.54 -33.37 -27.84
CA ARG A 194 -5.12 -32.11 -28.46
C ARG A 194 -5.05 -30.97 -27.46
N ARG A 195 -6.06 -30.85 -26.58
CA ARG A 195 -6.07 -29.84 -25.52
C ARG A 195 -4.88 -29.98 -24.57
N ARG A 196 -4.57 -31.21 -24.15
CA ARG A 196 -3.42 -31.50 -23.29
C ARG A 196 -2.09 -31.15 -23.97
N ARG A 197 -1.90 -31.55 -25.23
CA ARG A 197 -0.70 -31.23 -26.00
C ARG A 197 -0.45 -29.73 -26.11
N THR A 198 -1.47 -28.94 -26.45
CA THR A 198 -1.34 -27.47 -26.48
C THR A 198 -0.98 -26.92 -25.11
N ALA A 199 -1.63 -27.39 -24.04
CA ALA A 199 -1.34 -26.94 -22.69
C ALA A 199 0.10 -27.25 -22.26
N GLU A 200 0.61 -28.44 -22.55
CA GLU A 200 2.01 -28.82 -22.27
C GLU A 200 3.01 -27.92 -23.01
N LEU A 201 2.80 -27.71 -24.32
CA LEU A 201 3.68 -26.89 -25.14
C LEU A 201 3.71 -25.41 -24.71
N TRP A 202 2.56 -24.87 -24.31
CA TRP A 202 2.46 -23.48 -23.85
C TRP A 202 2.99 -23.33 -22.41
N ARG A 203 2.77 -24.33 -21.53
CA ARG A 203 3.39 -24.36 -20.19
C ARG A 203 4.91 -24.44 -20.25
N GLY A 204 5.45 -25.22 -21.20
CA GLY A 204 6.89 -25.29 -21.48
C GLY A 204 7.51 -23.95 -21.92
N ARG A 205 6.67 -22.97 -22.30
CA ARG A 205 7.06 -21.59 -22.66
C ARG A 205 6.61 -20.59 -21.60
N SER A 206 6.48 -21.03 -20.36
CA SER A 206 6.13 -20.20 -19.21
C SER A 206 4.74 -19.57 -19.25
N ALA A 207 3.78 -20.10 -20.02
CA ALA A 207 2.37 -19.76 -19.84
C ALA A 207 1.71 -20.60 -18.74
N ARG A 208 0.74 -20.02 -18.03
CA ARG A 208 -0.15 -20.71 -17.10
C ARG A 208 -1.39 -21.14 -17.86
N VAL A 209 -1.49 -22.43 -18.16
CA VAL A 209 -2.57 -22.95 -19.01
C VAL A 209 -3.50 -23.86 -18.22
N ALA A 210 -4.80 -23.58 -18.25
CA ALA A 210 -5.84 -24.50 -17.81
C ALA A 210 -6.48 -25.22 -19.01
N VAL A 211 -6.85 -26.48 -18.82
CA VAL A 211 -7.62 -27.24 -19.80
C VAL A 211 -9.00 -27.46 -19.23
N ILE A 212 -10.03 -27.09 -19.97
CA ILE A 212 -11.42 -27.29 -19.53
C ILE A 212 -12.17 -28.17 -20.54
N PRO A 213 -13.04 -29.08 -20.05
CA PRO A 213 -14.11 -29.59 -20.88
C PRO A 213 -15.15 -28.49 -21.05
N SER A 214 -15.58 -28.24 -22.28
CA SER A 214 -16.66 -27.30 -22.56
C SER A 214 -17.40 -27.73 -23.82
N LYS A 215 -18.72 -27.55 -23.79
CA LYS A 215 -19.63 -27.93 -24.88
C LYS A 215 -19.72 -26.86 -25.96
N SER A 216 -19.42 -25.60 -25.63
CA SER A 216 -19.44 -24.49 -26.59
C SER A 216 -18.38 -23.43 -26.29
N ILE A 217 -18.05 -22.63 -27.30
CA ILE A 217 -17.07 -21.55 -27.12
C ILE A 217 -17.60 -20.46 -26.17
N GLU A 218 -18.90 -20.24 -26.10
CA GLU A 218 -19.55 -19.29 -25.19
C GLU A 218 -19.40 -19.70 -23.73
N GLU A 219 -19.52 -20.99 -23.43
CA GLU A 219 -19.29 -21.53 -22.08
C GLU A 219 -17.82 -21.39 -21.69
N ALA A 220 -16.90 -21.75 -22.58
CA ALA A 220 -15.47 -21.56 -22.35
C ALA A 220 -15.10 -20.09 -22.14
N LYS A 221 -15.70 -19.17 -22.92
CA LYS A 221 -15.52 -17.71 -22.74
C LYS A 221 -16.02 -17.23 -21.38
N ARG A 222 -17.22 -17.68 -20.94
CA ARG A 222 -17.75 -17.33 -19.62
C ARG A 222 -16.83 -17.79 -18.49
N TYR A 223 -16.39 -19.05 -18.55
CA TYR A 223 -15.44 -19.58 -17.57
C TYR A 223 -14.15 -18.75 -17.57
N ALA A 224 -13.55 -18.53 -18.74
CA ALA A 224 -12.26 -17.89 -18.83
C ALA A 224 -12.31 -16.41 -18.38
N LYS A 225 -13.42 -15.68 -18.64
CA LYS A 225 -13.65 -14.34 -18.10
C LYS A 225 -13.87 -14.32 -16.59
N ALA A 226 -14.66 -15.26 -16.06
CA ALA A 226 -14.94 -15.35 -14.62
C ALA A 226 -13.68 -15.60 -13.77
N TRP A 227 -12.67 -16.24 -14.36
CA TRP A 227 -11.40 -16.58 -13.71
C TRP A 227 -10.20 -15.74 -14.16
N ASP A 228 -10.47 -14.62 -14.83
CA ASP A 228 -9.49 -13.62 -15.26
C ASP A 228 -8.31 -14.24 -16.04
N TYR A 229 -8.64 -14.98 -17.10
CA TYR A 229 -7.67 -15.45 -18.08
C TYR A 229 -7.48 -14.40 -19.18
N ASP A 230 -6.25 -14.25 -19.67
CA ASP A 230 -5.93 -13.32 -20.76
C ASP A 230 -6.46 -13.82 -22.11
N LEU A 231 -6.39 -15.15 -22.31
CA LEU A 231 -6.58 -15.79 -23.61
C LEU A 231 -7.40 -17.08 -23.54
N LEU A 232 -8.35 -17.22 -24.46
CA LEU A 232 -9.01 -18.50 -24.77
C LEU A 232 -8.45 -19.08 -26.06
N ILE A 233 -8.01 -20.34 -26.03
CA ILE A 233 -7.59 -21.13 -27.19
C ILE A 233 -8.66 -22.20 -27.43
N TRP A 234 -9.48 -21.98 -28.46
CA TRP A 234 -10.55 -22.90 -28.85
C TRP A 234 -10.14 -23.75 -30.05
N HIS A 235 -9.92 -25.06 -29.84
CA HIS A 235 -9.62 -25.99 -30.93
C HIS A 235 -10.87 -26.25 -31.79
N GLN A 236 -10.72 -26.06 -33.10
CA GLN A 236 -11.77 -26.29 -34.10
C GLN A 236 -11.16 -26.83 -35.40
N GLY A 237 -11.71 -27.94 -35.90
CA GLY A 237 -11.16 -28.61 -37.10
C GLY A 237 -9.67 -28.93 -36.94
N SER A 238 -8.84 -28.54 -37.91
CA SER A 238 -7.38 -28.72 -37.89
C SER A 238 -6.61 -27.55 -37.24
N GLY A 239 -7.28 -26.52 -36.72
CA GLY A 239 -6.63 -25.35 -36.12
C GLY A 239 -7.19 -24.96 -34.75
N ALA A 240 -6.83 -23.76 -34.29
CA ALA A 240 -7.36 -23.16 -33.09
C ALA A 240 -7.76 -21.69 -33.32
N ARG A 241 -8.78 -21.23 -32.60
CA ARG A 241 -9.16 -19.83 -32.50
C ARG A 241 -8.69 -19.28 -31.16
N LEU A 242 -7.82 -18.29 -31.21
CA LEU A 242 -7.34 -17.56 -30.05
C LEU A 242 -8.27 -16.36 -29.87
N THR A 243 -8.82 -16.17 -28.67
CA THR A 243 -9.66 -15.02 -28.33
C THR A 243 -9.05 -14.30 -27.14
N ARG A 244 -8.71 -13.02 -27.31
CA ARG A 244 -8.28 -12.12 -26.24
C ARG A 244 -9.49 -11.73 -25.40
N LEU A 245 -9.44 -11.94 -24.09
CA LEU A 245 -10.66 -11.82 -23.27
C LEU A 245 -10.99 -10.40 -22.83
N SER A 246 -10.00 -9.51 -22.81
CA SER A 246 -10.18 -8.09 -22.46
C SER A 246 -11.10 -7.37 -23.44
N ASP A 247 -11.04 -7.68 -24.74
CA ASP A 247 -11.83 -6.99 -25.79
C ASP A 247 -12.54 -7.92 -26.78
N GLY A 248 -12.36 -9.24 -26.66
CA GLY A 248 -13.02 -10.24 -27.49
C GLY A 248 -12.41 -10.45 -28.88
N ARG A 249 -11.32 -9.74 -29.23
CA ARG A 249 -10.68 -9.92 -30.54
C ARG A 249 -10.13 -11.32 -30.72
N SER A 250 -10.16 -11.83 -31.95
CA SER A 250 -9.77 -13.21 -32.26
C SER A 250 -8.72 -13.30 -33.36
N ARG A 251 -7.79 -14.26 -33.23
CA ARG A 251 -6.85 -14.67 -34.29
C ARG A 251 -6.97 -16.18 -34.52
N THR A 252 -6.73 -16.64 -35.74
CA THR A 252 -6.69 -18.07 -36.07
C THR A 252 -5.26 -18.57 -36.06
N LEU A 253 -5.04 -19.73 -35.48
CA LEU A 253 -3.74 -20.39 -35.43
C LEU A 253 -3.81 -21.74 -36.16
N LYS A 254 -2.97 -21.90 -37.18
CA LYS A 254 -2.79 -23.16 -37.90
C LYS A 254 -1.61 -23.92 -37.28
N GLY A 255 -1.91 -24.88 -36.40
CA GLY A 255 -0.88 -25.65 -35.68
C GLY A 255 -0.42 -24.99 -34.39
N GLU A 256 0.69 -25.47 -33.83
CA GLU A 256 1.28 -24.89 -32.61
C GLU A 256 2.30 -23.82 -32.99
N PRO A 257 2.39 -22.70 -32.24
CA PRO A 257 3.29 -21.62 -32.59
C PRO A 257 4.74 -22.00 -32.24
N GLY A 258 5.69 -21.59 -33.09
CA GLY A 258 7.10 -21.54 -32.70
C GLY A 258 7.37 -20.39 -31.72
N ASP A 259 8.59 -20.28 -31.21
CA ASP A 259 8.91 -19.39 -30.10
C ASP A 259 8.73 -17.90 -30.45
N GLU A 260 9.10 -17.48 -31.66
CA GLU A 260 8.91 -16.10 -32.12
C GLU A 260 7.42 -15.72 -32.20
N LEU A 261 6.60 -16.60 -32.77
CA LEU A 261 5.15 -16.36 -32.87
C LEU A 261 4.51 -16.38 -31.48
N PHE A 262 4.97 -17.26 -30.58
CA PHE A 262 4.49 -17.31 -29.21
C PHE A 262 4.79 -16.01 -28.45
N ALA A 263 5.98 -15.43 -28.60
CA ALA A 263 6.32 -14.14 -28.01
C ALA A 263 5.40 -13.01 -28.52
N LYS A 264 5.13 -12.95 -29.82
CA LYS A 264 4.17 -12.00 -30.42
C LYS A 264 2.75 -12.21 -29.87
N LEU A 265 2.32 -13.45 -29.69
CA LEU A 265 1.02 -13.77 -29.10
C LEU A 265 0.90 -13.34 -27.64
N ILE A 266 1.98 -13.39 -26.85
CA ILE A 266 2.00 -12.85 -25.48
C ILE A 266 1.80 -11.34 -25.50
N SER A 267 2.51 -10.61 -26.37
CA SER A 267 2.34 -9.15 -26.51
C SER A 267 0.89 -8.82 -26.90
N TRP A 268 0.39 -9.46 -27.95
CA TRP A 268 -0.97 -9.27 -28.45
C TRP A 268 -2.03 -9.58 -27.37
N ALA A 269 -1.90 -10.68 -26.63
CA ALA A 269 -2.89 -11.06 -25.62
C ALA A 269 -3.00 -10.04 -24.47
N ARG A 270 -1.92 -9.32 -24.14
CA ARG A 270 -1.85 -8.42 -22.97
C ARG A 270 -2.02 -6.95 -23.29
N VAL A 271 -1.40 -6.47 -24.36
CA VAL A 271 -1.15 -5.02 -24.55
C VAL A 271 -2.11 -4.40 -25.57
N GLY A 272 -2.97 -5.20 -26.21
CA GLY A 272 -3.74 -4.66 -27.32
C GLY A 272 -2.92 -4.57 -28.61
N ASP A 273 -1.60 -4.80 -28.56
CA ASP A 273 -0.63 -4.63 -29.64
C ASP A 273 -1.10 -5.33 -30.91
N GLU A 274 -1.44 -4.54 -31.93
CA GLU A 274 -2.05 -5.04 -33.17
C GLU A 274 -1.02 -5.55 -34.19
N THR A 275 0.27 -5.38 -33.91
CA THR A 275 1.34 -5.95 -34.73
C THR A 275 1.47 -7.48 -34.62
#